data_AF-A0A327NSB0-F1
#
_entry.id   AF-A0A327NSB0-F1
#
_cell.length_a   1.000
_cell.length_b   1.000
_cell.length_c   1.000
_cell.angle_alpha   90.00
_cell.angle_beta   90.00
_cell.angle_gamma   90.00
#
_symmetry.space_group_name_H-M   'P 1'
#
loop_
_entity.id
_entity.type
_entity.pdbx_description
1 polymer ?
#
loop_
_entity_poly.entity_id
_entity_poly.type
_entity_poly.pdbx_seq_one_letter_code
_entity_poly.pdbx_strand_id
1 'polypeptide(L)'
;MCNPHPSANSLFAELMLTKSRFVALTTESGKEQIADLFTQFWEFLWQLIVIAPDSAPYSFAWNLINIQAKIDLLDFQQGNQPAQRR
;
A
#
# COMPACT_ATOMS: atom_id res chain seq x y z
N MET A 1 17.50 13.40 -22.50
CA MET A 1 17.94 13.31 -21.08
C MET A 1 17.20 12.15 -20.46
N CYS A 2 17.89 11.04 -20.16
CA CYS A 2 17.26 9.94 -19.42
C CYS A 2 17.14 10.39 -17.95
N ASN A 3 15.92 10.52 -17.43
CA ASN A 3 15.74 10.65 -15.99
C ASN A 3 16.35 9.41 -15.33
N PRO A 4 17.26 9.56 -14.36
CA PRO A 4 17.80 8.40 -13.67
C PRO A 4 16.63 7.72 -12.96
N HIS A 5 16.34 6.48 -13.35
CA HIS A 5 15.38 5.66 -12.64
C HIS A 5 15.85 5.57 -11.18
N PRO A 6 14.98 5.82 -10.18
CA PRO A 6 15.40 5.78 -8.80
C PRO A 6 15.96 4.39 -8.47
N SER A 7 17.06 4.36 -7.70
CA SER A 7 17.70 3.12 -7.32
C SER A 7 16.81 2.32 -6.37
N ALA A 8 16.99 1.00 -6.32
CA ALA A 8 16.25 0.14 -5.38
C ALA A 8 16.39 0.60 -3.93
N ASN A 9 17.57 1.08 -3.52
CA ASN A 9 17.77 1.61 -2.16
C ASN A 9 16.96 2.89 -1.90
N SER A 10 16.88 3.78 -2.90
CA SER A 10 16.07 5.00 -2.79
C SER A 10 14.59 4.67 -2.69
N LEU A 11 14.09 3.77 -3.54
CA LEU A 11 12.70 3.33 -3.51
C LEU A 11 12.36 2.60 -2.21
N PHE A 12 13.28 1.81 -1.67
CA PHE A 12 13.11 1.15 -0.39
C PHE A 12 13.00 2.15 0.76
N ALA A 13 13.82 3.21 0.77
CA ALA A 13 13.72 4.28 1.75
C ALA A 13 12.35 4.99 1.67
N GLU A 14 11.88 5.33 0.47
CA GLU A 14 10.56 5.94 0.26
C GLU A 14 9.40 5.02 0.67
N LEU A 15 9.51 3.73 0.40
CA LEU A 15 8.55 2.72 0.87
C LEU A 15 8.48 2.70 2.40
N MET A 16 9.62 2.74 3.08
CA MET A 16 9.68 2.75 4.55
C MET A 16 9.15 4.05 5.16
N LEU A 17 9.40 5.19 4.53
CA LEU A 17 8.83 6.48 4.95
C LEU A 17 7.31 6.49 4.78
N THR A 18 6.82 6.04 3.63
CA THR A 18 5.38 5.95 3.35
C THR A 18 4.69 4.96 4.29
N LYS A 19 5.32 3.80 4.59
CA LYS A 19 4.86 2.86 5.63
C LYS A 19 4.66 3.56 6.97
N SER A 20 5.67 4.34 7.39
CA SER A 20 5.66 5.01 8.69
C SER A 20 4.53 6.03 8.78
N ARG A 21 4.27 6.76 7.68
CA ARG A 21 3.13 7.68 7.55
C ARG A 21 1.79 6.94 7.56
N PHE A 22 1.70 5.80 6.87
CA PHE A 22 0.49 4.99 6.81
C PHE A 22 0.13 4.42 8.19
N VAL A 23 1.10 3.91 8.95
CA VAL A 23 0.89 3.41 10.32
C VAL A 23 0.53 4.53 11.31
N ALA A 24 0.92 5.77 11.03
CA ALA A 24 0.57 6.93 11.84
C ALA A 24 -0.83 7.51 11.57
N LEU A 25 -1.57 6.96 10.59
CA LEU A 25 -2.94 7.37 10.32
C LEU A 25 -3.84 7.06 11.52
N THR A 26 -4.73 8.00 11.84
CA THR A 26 -5.69 7.89 12.95
C THR A 26 -7.11 7.94 12.42
N THR A 27 -8.10 7.77 13.29
CA THR A 27 -9.52 7.91 12.95
C THR A 27 -9.89 9.33 12.51
N GLU A 28 -9.04 10.32 12.78
CA GLU A 28 -9.21 11.71 12.34
C GLU A 28 -8.61 11.97 10.96
N SER A 29 -7.81 11.03 10.42
CA SER A 29 -7.24 11.14 9.09
C SER A 29 -8.34 11.13 8.02
N GLY A 30 -8.28 12.08 7.09
CA GLY A 30 -9.25 12.21 6.02
C GLY A 30 -9.15 11.04 5.02
N LYS A 31 -10.29 10.64 4.44
CA LYS A 31 -10.35 9.56 3.44
C LYS A 31 -9.40 9.77 2.26
N GLU A 32 -9.26 11.01 1.80
CA GLU A 32 -8.35 11.39 0.71
C GLU A 32 -6.88 11.16 1.09
N GLN A 33 -6.49 11.58 2.30
CA GLN A 33 -5.14 11.36 2.82
C GLN A 33 -4.79 9.87 2.92
N ILE A 34 -5.75 9.04 3.34
CA ILE A 34 -5.59 7.58 3.43
C ILE A 34 -5.40 7.00 2.02
N ALA A 35 -6.22 7.40 1.05
CA ALA A 35 -6.16 6.93 -0.33
C ALA A 35 -4.85 7.33 -1.03
N ASP A 36 -4.39 8.56 -0.83
CA ASP A 36 -3.14 9.07 -1.40
C ASP A 36 -1.93 8.31 -0.86
N LEU A 37 -1.87 8.10 0.46
CA LEU A 37 -0.76 7.36 1.09
C LEU A 37 -0.77 5.89 0.67
N PHE A 38 -1.94 5.27 0.55
CA PHE A 38 -2.05 3.90 0.05
C PHE A 38 -1.56 3.79 -1.39
N THR A 39 -1.96 4.72 -2.26
CA THR A 39 -1.54 4.76 -3.67
C THR A 39 -0.03 4.92 -3.78
N GLN A 40 0.56 5.88 -3.05
CA GLN A 40 2.01 6.07 -3.01
C GLN A 40 2.74 4.81 -2.50
N PHE A 41 2.21 4.16 -1.47
CA PHE A 41 2.79 2.95 -0.91
C PHE A 41 2.81 1.80 -1.93
N TRP A 42 1.71 1.64 -2.67
CA TRP A 42 1.59 0.65 -3.74
C TRP A 42 2.57 0.93 -4.89
N GLU A 43 2.68 2.18 -5.33
CA GLU A 43 3.58 2.56 -6.43
C GLU A 43 5.05 2.29 -6.11
N PHE A 44 5.52 2.63 -4.90
CA PHE A 44 6.89 2.33 -4.50
C PHE A 44 7.16 0.84 -4.41
N LEU A 45 6.21 0.07 -3.88
CA LEU A 45 6.33 -1.38 -3.82
C LEU A 45 6.39 -1.99 -5.23
N TRP A 46 5.52 -1.54 -6.14
CA TRP A 46 5.51 -2.02 -7.52
C TRP A 46 6.83 -1.74 -8.23
N GLN A 47 7.37 -0.52 -8.09
CA GLN A 47 8.66 -0.17 -8.68
C GLN A 47 9.80 -1.02 -8.12
N LEU A 48 9.79 -1.33 -6.81
CA LEU A 48 10.77 -2.24 -6.20
C LEU A 48 10.69 -3.66 -6.75
N ILE A 49 9.47 -4.21 -6.88
CA ILE A 49 9.27 -5.56 -7.44
C ILE A 49 9.86 -5.68 -8.84
N VAL A 50 9.73 -4.62 -9.66
CA VAL A 50 10.22 -4.61 -11.04
C VAL A 50 11.76 -4.62 -11.11
N ILE A 51 12.44 -3.97 -10.17
CA ILE A 51 13.90 -3.72 -10.28
C ILE A 51 14.74 -4.51 -9.29
N ALA A 52 14.17 -5.04 -8.21
CA ALA A 52 14.90 -5.70 -7.13
C ALA A 52 14.64 -7.23 -7.17
N PRO A 53 15.69 -8.05 -7.41
CA PRO A 53 15.54 -9.50 -7.57
C PRO A 53 15.24 -10.23 -6.26
N ASP A 54 15.60 -9.64 -5.12
CA ASP A 54 15.28 -10.18 -3.79
C ASP A 54 14.08 -9.43 -3.21
N SER A 55 13.03 -10.18 -2.88
CA SER A 55 11.80 -9.66 -2.29
C SER A 55 11.75 -9.71 -0.77
N ALA A 56 12.71 -10.38 -0.12
CA ALA A 56 12.75 -10.46 1.34
C ALA A 56 12.68 -9.08 2.02
N PRO A 57 13.41 -8.03 1.56
CA PRO A 57 13.40 -6.73 2.21
C PRO A 57 12.03 -6.03 2.21
N TYR A 58 11.22 -6.22 1.17
CA TYR A 58 9.92 -5.54 1.01
C TYR A 58 8.71 -6.48 1.14
N SER A 59 8.92 -7.73 1.54
CA SER A 59 7.87 -8.72 1.79
C SER A 59 6.82 -8.24 2.81
N PHE A 60 7.22 -7.45 3.82
CA PHE A 60 6.30 -6.86 4.78
C PHE A 60 5.28 -5.93 4.12
N ALA A 61 5.68 -5.18 3.09
CA ALA A 61 4.83 -4.21 2.41
C ALA A 61 3.79 -4.94 1.57
N TRP A 62 4.23 -6.00 0.87
CA TRP A 62 3.33 -6.91 0.17
C TRP A 62 2.29 -7.53 1.11
N ASN A 63 2.70 -7.97 2.30
CA ASN A 63 1.78 -8.52 3.29
C ASN A 63 0.77 -7.47 3.80
N LEU A 64 1.21 -6.23 4.04
CA LEU A 64 0.36 -5.16 4.54
C LEU A 64 -0.76 -4.82 3.54
N ILE A 65 -0.44 -4.70 2.25
CA ILE A 65 -1.47 -4.45 1.22
C ILE A 65 -2.45 -5.62 1.13
N ASN A 66 -1.96 -6.87 1.17
CA ASN A 66 -2.84 -8.03 1.11
C ASN A 66 -3.77 -8.13 2.33
N ILE A 67 -3.35 -7.67 3.51
CA ILE A 67 -4.22 -7.59 4.68
C ILE A 67 -5.28 -6.50 4.49
N GLN A 68 -4.91 -5.31 4.03
CA GLN A 68 -5.87 -4.23 3.79
C GLN A 68 -6.91 -4.61 2.73
N ALA A 69 -6.49 -5.20 1.61
CA ALA A 69 -7.40 -5.67 0.57
C ALA A 69 -8.38 -6.74 1.08
N LYS A 70 -7.97 -7.59 2.04
CA LYS A 70 -8.86 -8.55 2.69
C LYS A 70 -9.87 -7.87 3.62
N ILE A 71 -9.46 -6.83 4.35
CA ILE A 71 -10.37 -6.04 5.20
C ILE A 71 -11.42 -5.35 4.32
N ASP A 72 -11.01 -4.67 3.25
CA ASP A 72 -11.92 -3.98 2.33
C ASP A 72 -12.90 -4.98 1.67
N LEU A 73 -12.43 -6.17 1.30
CA LEU A 73 -13.29 -7.23 0.76
C LEU A 73 -14.32 -7.72 1.78
N LEU A 74 -13.92 -7.88 3.05
CA LEU A 74 -14.82 -8.27 4.14
C LEU A 74 -15.86 -7.19 4.43
N ASP A 75 -15.46 -5.92 4.49
CA ASP A 75 -16.37 -4.79 4.69
C ASP A 75 -17.36 -4.65 3.53
N PHE A 76 -16.91 -4.83 2.29
CA PHE A 76 -17.76 -4.86 1.11
C PHE A 76 -18.77 -6.02 1.15
N GLN A 77 -18.32 -7.23 1.53
CA GLN A 77 -19.21 -8.38 1.70
C GLN A 77 -20.25 -8.16 2.80
N GLN A 78 -19.86 -7.54 3.92
CA GLN A 78 -20.77 -7.18 5.01
C GLN A 78 -21.79 -6.12 4.59
N GLY A 79 -21.37 -5.09 3.86
CA GLY A 79 -22.27 -4.07 3.29
C GLY A 79 -23.27 -4.61 2.28
N ASN A 80 -22.94 -5.70 1.58
CA ASN A 80 -23.82 -6.36 0.62
C ASN A 80 -24.73 -7.45 1.22
N GLN A 81 -24.47 -7.90 2.46
CA GLN A 81 -25.35 -8.87 3.14
C GLN A 81 -26.82 -8.45 3.21
N PRO A 82 -27.18 -7.18 3.46
CA PRO A 82 -28.57 -6.73 3.42
C PRO A 82 -29.20 -6.80 2.02
N ALA A 83 -28.41 -6.64 0.96
CA ALA A 83 -28.88 -6.68 -0.43
C ALA A 83 -29.12 -8.13 -0.93
N GLN A 84 -28.40 -9.11 -0.40
CA GLN A 84 -28.54 -10.54 -0.74
C GLN A 84 -29.63 -11.28 0.05
N ARG A 85 -30.24 -10.67 1.07
CA ARG A 85 -31.34 -11.26 1.86
C ARG A 85 -32.75 -10.88 1.35
N ARG A 86 -32.86 -10.42 0.10
CA ARG A 86 -34.14 -10.14 -0.57
C ARG A 86 -34.50 -11.24 -1.56
#